data_AF-A0A2S9G2V3-F1
#
_entry.id   AF-A0A2S9G2V3-F1
#
_cell.length_a   1.000
_cell.length_b   1.000
_cell.length_c   1.000
_cell.angle_alpha   90.00
_cell.angle_beta   90.00
_cell.angle_gamma   90.00
#
_symmetry.space_group_name_H-M   'P 1'
#
loop_
_entity.id
_entity.type
_entity.pdbx_description
1 polymer ?
#
loop_
_entity_poly.entity_id
_entity_poly.type
_entity_poly.pdbx_seq_one_letter_code
_entity_poly.pdbx_strand_id
1 'polypeptide(L)'
;AQVITDKGTPFGDLLVPKLTSSVQDGAVGVSVDSPVTVSAEDAVLGAVTMVGEDGETVSGKLSEDGLTWETAEQLGYNERYTLTA
;
A
#
# COMPACT_ATOMS: atom_id res chain seq x y z
N ALA A 1 -23.31 27.60 33.73
CA ALA A 1 -22.90 27.75 32.32
C ALA A 1 -22.09 26.53 31.94
N GLN A 2 -22.59 25.71 31.02
CA GLN A 2 -21.92 24.49 30.59
C GLN A 2 -21.02 24.86 29.41
N VAL A 3 -19.70 24.91 29.65
CA VAL A 3 -18.72 25.22 28.60
C VAL A 3 -18.61 23.96 27.75
N ILE A 4 -19.15 24.00 26.52
CA ILE A 4 -18.85 23.00 25.50
C ILE A 4 -17.44 23.35 24.99
N THR A 5 -16.42 22.85 25.69
CA THR A 5 -15.02 23.01 25.28
C THR A 5 -14.59 21.94 24.28
N ASP A 6 -15.49 21.04 23.89
CA ASP A 6 -15.22 20.04 22.86
C ASP A 6 -15.40 20.64 21.46
N LYS A 7 -14.54 21.60 21.14
CA LYS A 7 -14.26 21.99 19.75
C LYS A 7 -13.14 21.06 19.28
N GLY A 8 -13.43 19.76 19.18
CA GLY A 8 -12.52 18.78 18.59
C GLY A 8 -12.04 19.30 17.23
N THR A 9 -10.77 19.10 16.90
CA THR A 9 -10.17 19.41 15.59
C THR A 9 -10.88 18.56 14.52
N PRO A 10 -11.92 19.07 13.83
CA PRO A 10 -12.79 18.22 13.01
C PRO A 10 -12.06 17.70 11.75
N PHE A 11 -10.91 18.30 11.45
CA PHE A 11 -10.06 17.99 10.30
C PHE A 11 -8.81 17.19 10.66
N GLY A 12 -8.60 16.86 11.94
CA GLY A 12 -7.39 16.13 12.37
C GLY A 12 -7.30 14.73 11.75
N ASP A 13 -8.45 14.11 11.48
CA ASP A 13 -8.57 12.80 10.85
C ASP A 13 -8.54 12.88 9.30
N LEU A 14 -8.76 14.07 8.72
CA LEU A 14 -8.77 14.27 7.27
C LEU A 14 -7.37 14.14 6.63
N LEU A 15 -6.32 14.12 7.45
CA LEU A 15 -4.92 14.04 7.00
C LEU A 15 -4.24 12.78 7.51
N VAL A 16 -5.00 11.75 7.92
CA VAL A 16 -4.44 10.45 8.27
C VAL A 16 -4.15 9.70 6.96
N PRO A 17 -2.89 9.34 6.69
CA PRO A 17 -2.54 8.60 5.47
C PRO A 17 -3.35 7.31 5.37
N LYS A 18 -3.89 7.05 4.18
CA LYS A 18 -4.62 5.81 3.90
C LYS A 18 -3.91 5.04 2.80
N LEU A 19 -3.68 3.75 3.04
CA LEU A 19 -3.11 2.82 2.08
C LEU A 19 -4.18 1.89 1.53
N THR A 20 -4.15 1.66 0.21
CA THR A 20 -4.96 0.65 -0.46
C THR A 20 -4.04 -0.26 -1.27
N SER A 21 -4.21 -1.58 -1.15
CA SER A 21 -3.48 -2.56 -1.97
C SER A 21 -4.45 -3.32 -2.87
N SER A 22 -4.00 -3.75 -4.05
CA SER A 22 -4.77 -4.63 -4.93
C SER A 22 -4.95 -6.05 -4.38
N VAL A 23 -4.20 -6.40 -3.32
CA VAL A 23 -4.29 -7.68 -2.63
C VAL A 23 -4.64 -7.49 -1.16
N GLN A 24 -5.23 -8.52 -0.56
CA GLN A 24 -5.49 -8.57 0.87
C GLN A 24 -4.39 -9.37 1.57
N ASP A 25 -4.08 -9.01 2.81
CA ASP A 25 -3.17 -9.81 3.63
C ASP A 25 -3.74 -11.23 3.81
N GLY A 26 -2.87 -12.23 3.68
CA GLY A 26 -3.25 -13.64 3.70
C GLY A 26 -4.05 -14.14 2.50
N ALA A 27 -4.24 -13.35 1.44
CA ALA A 27 -4.90 -13.81 0.23
C ALA A 27 -4.16 -14.99 -0.42
N VAL A 28 -4.92 -15.96 -0.94
CA VAL A 28 -4.41 -17.12 -1.69
C VAL A 28 -5.06 -17.17 -3.06
N GLY A 29 -4.36 -17.75 -4.05
CA GLY A 29 -4.87 -17.83 -5.42
C GLY A 29 -4.96 -16.47 -6.12
N VAL A 30 -4.15 -15.50 -5.71
CA VAL A 30 -4.03 -14.20 -6.39
C VAL A 30 -3.53 -14.44 -7.81
N SER A 31 -4.21 -13.83 -8.79
CA SER A 31 -3.80 -13.93 -10.20
C SER A 31 -2.50 -13.15 -10.44
N VAL A 32 -1.58 -13.73 -11.19
CA VAL A 32 -0.29 -13.13 -11.57
C VAL A 32 -0.30 -12.55 -13.00
N ASP A 33 -1.49 -12.42 -13.60
CA ASP A 33 -1.69 -11.79 -14.91
C ASP A 33 -1.75 -10.26 -14.86
N SER A 34 -1.83 -9.70 -13.65
CA SER A 34 -1.90 -8.26 -13.39
C SER A 34 -0.88 -7.86 -12.32
N PRO A 35 -0.30 -6.64 -12.40
CA PRO A 35 0.59 -6.13 -11.37
C PRO A 35 -0.09 -6.04 -9.99
N VAL A 36 0.70 -6.27 -8.94
CA VAL A 36 0.29 -5.88 -7.58
C VAL A 36 0.53 -4.39 -7.41
N THR A 37 -0.44 -3.67 -6.84
CA THR A 37 -0.37 -2.23 -6.65
C THR A 37 -0.60 -1.82 -5.21
N VAL A 38 -0.03 -0.68 -4.83
CA VAL A 38 -0.30 0.04 -3.59
C VAL A 38 -0.55 1.50 -3.94
N SER A 39 -1.59 2.10 -3.37
CA SER A 39 -1.87 3.53 -3.49
C SER A 39 -2.00 4.20 -2.13
N ALA A 40 -1.62 5.49 -2.08
CA ALA A 40 -1.80 6.35 -0.93
C ALA A 40 -2.87 7.43 -1.21
N GLU A 41 -3.69 7.70 -0.20
CA GLU A 41 -4.56 8.88 -0.14
C GLU A 41 -4.11 9.74 1.07
N ASP A 42 -4.28 11.06 0.96
CA ASP A 42 -3.92 12.05 1.99
C ASP A 42 -2.42 12.05 2.41
N ALA A 43 -1.57 11.37 1.64
CA ALA A 43 -0.12 11.28 1.78
C ALA A 43 0.55 10.82 0.49
N VAL A 44 1.88 10.65 0.53
CA VAL A 44 2.67 9.97 -0.50
C VAL A 44 3.28 8.69 0.07
N LEU A 45 3.53 7.71 -0.79
CA LEU A 45 4.19 6.47 -0.44
C LEU A 45 5.66 6.73 -0.09
N GLY A 46 6.10 6.12 1.01
CA GLY A 46 7.51 6.03 1.37
C GLY A 46 8.20 4.89 0.60
N ALA A 47 8.94 4.06 1.34
CA ALA A 47 9.48 2.83 0.77
C ALA A 47 8.37 1.78 0.64
N VAL A 48 8.17 1.28 -0.58
CA VAL A 48 7.32 0.11 -0.84
C VAL A 48 8.21 -1.02 -1.35
N THR A 49 8.15 -2.17 -0.68
CA THR A 49 8.95 -3.35 -1.03
C THR A 49 8.06 -4.57 -1.12
N MET A 50 8.29 -5.41 -2.12
CA MET A 50 7.71 -6.75 -2.20
C MET A 50 8.83 -7.78 -2.32
N VAL A 51 8.78 -8.82 -1.49
CA VAL A 51 9.84 -9.84 -1.38
C VAL A 51 9.22 -11.22 -1.52
N GLY A 52 9.85 -12.08 -2.33
CA GLY A 52 9.49 -13.50 -2.49
C GLY A 52 9.88 -14.34 -1.27
N GLU A 53 9.41 -15.59 -1.21
CA GLU A 53 9.72 -16.48 -0.08
C GLU A 53 11.19 -16.94 -0.04
N ASP A 54 11.89 -16.84 -1.16
CA ASP A 54 13.33 -17.01 -1.30
C ASP A 54 14.16 -15.81 -0.81
N GLY A 55 13.50 -14.69 -0.49
CA GLY A 55 14.14 -13.44 -0.07
C GLY A 55 14.53 -12.52 -1.23
N GLU A 56 14.21 -12.87 -2.48
CA GLU A 56 14.46 -12.02 -3.63
C GLU A 56 13.48 -10.84 -3.66
N THR A 57 14.00 -9.64 -3.93
CA THR A 57 13.17 -8.44 -4.05
C THR A 57 12.55 -8.40 -5.43
N VAL A 58 11.23 -8.22 -5.47
CA VAL A 58 10.50 -7.96 -6.71
C VAL A 58 10.69 -6.51 -7.12
N SER A 59 11.09 -6.32 -8.37
CA SER A 59 11.21 -5.02 -9.03
C SER A 59 9.86 -4.30 -8.98
N GLY A 60 9.87 -3.07 -8.49
CA GLY A 60 8.71 -2.22 -8.43
C GLY A 60 9.02 -0.80 -8.88
N LYS A 61 7.97 -0.07 -9.24
CA LYS A 61 8.06 1.32 -9.70
C LYS A 61 7.09 2.18 -8.92
N LEU A 62 7.63 3.26 -8.34
CA LEU A 62 6.83 4.34 -7.78
C LEU A 62 6.52 5.36 -8.89
N SER A 63 5.28 5.84 -8.94
CA SER A 63 4.85 6.94 -9.81
C SER A 63 5.58 8.24 -9.44
N GLU A 64 5.70 9.17 -10.40
CA GLU A 64 6.40 10.44 -10.19
C GLU A 64 5.73 11.31 -9.11
N ASP A 65 4.41 11.20 -8.97
CA ASP A 65 3.65 11.88 -7.91
C ASP A 65 3.76 11.20 -6.53
N GLY A 66 4.40 10.03 -6.45
CA GLY A 66 4.56 9.26 -5.22
C GLY A 66 3.27 8.61 -4.70
N LEU A 67 2.19 8.58 -5.49
CA LEU A 67 0.87 8.12 -5.03
C LEU A 67 0.59 6.65 -5.33
N THR A 68 1.32 6.04 -6.27
CA THR A 68 1.10 4.65 -6.69
C THR A 68 2.41 3.90 -6.87
N TRP A 69 2.52 2.74 -6.25
CA TRP A 69 3.56 1.76 -6.52
C TRP A 69 2.97 0.54 -7.22
N GLU A 70 3.68 -0.01 -8.20
CA GLU A 70 3.31 -1.23 -8.90
C GLU A 70 4.52 -2.16 -9.12
N THR A 71 4.28 -3.47 -9.16
CA THR A 71 5.29 -4.45 -9.58
C THR A 71 5.66 -4.21 -11.05
N ALA A 72 6.96 -4.18 -11.34
CA ALA A 72 7.53 -3.88 -12.65
C ALA A 72 8.10 -5.12 -13.36
N GLU A 73 7.85 -6.31 -12.83
CA GLU A 73 8.19 -7.59 -13.45
C GLU A 73 7.06 -8.62 -13.24
N GLN A 74 7.16 -9.75 -13.94
CA GLN A 74 6.16 -10.81 -13.86
C GLN A 74 6.31 -11.60 -12.56
N LEU A 75 5.19 -11.79 -11.86
CA LEU A 75 5.15 -12.59 -10.63
C LEU A 75 5.11 -14.09 -10.95
N GLY A 76 5.75 -14.87 -10.09
CA GLY A 76 5.82 -16.32 -10.19
C GLY A 76 4.53 -16.99 -9.76
N TYR A 77 4.24 -18.14 -10.39
CA TYR A 77 3.19 -19.04 -9.91
C TYR A 77 3.67 -19.82 -8.70
N ASN A 78 2.75 -20.14 -7.80
CA ASN A 78 3.03 -20.95 -6.61
C ASN A 78 4.09 -20.32 -5.67
N GLU A 79 4.13 -18.99 -5.64
CA GLU A 79 5.01 -18.22 -4.77
C GLU A 79 4.23 -17.60 -3.60
N ARG A 80 4.94 -17.30 -2.50
CA ARG A 80 4.45 -16.42 -1.45
C ARG A 80 5.25 -15.12 -1.46
N TYR A 81 4.53 -14.00 -1.45
CA TYR A 81 5.12 -12.67 -1.39
C TYR A 81 4.76 -11.95 -0.09
N THR A 82 5.68 -11.12 0.39
CA THR A 82 5.44 -10.18 1.50
C THR A 82 5.55 -8.76 0.97
N LEU A 83 4.49 -7.97 1.15
CA LEU A 83 4.41 -6.56 0.73
C LEU A 83 4.48 -5.66 1.97
N THR A 84 5.32 -4.63 1.93
CA THR A 84 5.46 -3.63 3.00
C THR A 84 5.37 -2.23 2.38
N ALA A 85 4.55 -1.36 2.97
CA ALA A 85 4.29 0.02 2.54
C ALA A 85 3.98 0.92 3.75
#